data_AF-J9BGD0-F1
#
_entry.id   AF-J9BGD0-F1
#
_cell.length_a   1.000
_cell.length_b   1.000
_cell.length_c   1.000
_cell.angle_alpha   90.00
_cell.angle_beta   90.00
_cell.angle_gamma   90.00
#
_symmetry.space_group_name_H-M   'P 1'
#
loop_
_entity.id
_entity.type
_entity.pdbx_description
1 polymer ?
#
loop_
_entity_poly.entity_id
_entity_poly.type
_entity_poly.pdbx_seq_one_letter_code
_entity_poly.pdbx_strand_id
1 'polypeptide(L)'
;MECTHHLRCSEADRIRWFELREHVHNLVELGNIAREDEEKTKLRHSLRYRDYLCAEYRTSGYLLYNDSSYHLQVACMWVGGEMNASCGLIPSTDKPFGYHEPQEWRRMLY
;
A
#
# COMPACT_ATOMS: atom_id res chain seq x y z
N MET A 1 4.87 -9.72 -3.97
CA MET A 1 3.81 -9.91 -2.96
C MET A 1 2.66 -10.67 -3.59
N GLU A 2 2.92 -11.85 -4.14
CA GLU A 2 1.89 -12.70 -4.74
C GLU A 2 1.58 -13.84 -3.78
N CYS A 3 0.30 -14.19 -3.66
CA CYS A 3 -0.05 -15.38 -2.90
C CYS A 3 0.41 -16.63 -3.62
N THR A 4 0.94 -17.56 -2.84
CA THR A 4 1.19 -18.92 -3.35
C THR A 4 -0.13 -19.58 -3.76
N HIS A 5 -0.04 -20.61 -4.59
CA HIS A 5 -1.18 -21.47 -4.95
C HIS A 5 -1.86 -22.13 -3.75
N HIS A 6 -1.21 -22.15 -2.58
CA HIS A 6 -1.77 -22.62 -1.31
C HIS A 6 -2.36 -21.51 -0.43
N LEU A 7 -2.56 -20.30 -0.98
CA LEU A 7 -3.07 -19.13 -0.26
C LEU A 7 -2.22 -18.76 0.95
N ARG A 8 -0.90 -18.91 0.82
CA ARG A 8 0.06 -18.54 1.87
C ARG A 8 0.89 -17.33 1.45
N CYS A 9 1.18 -16.50 2.45
CA CYS A 9 2.10 -15.37 2.38
C CYS A 9 3.28 -15.61 3.34
N SER A 10 4.40 -14.96 3.05
CA SER A 10 5.60 -15.05 3.87
C SER A 10 5.74 -13.83 4.78
N GLU A 11 6.51 -13.96 5.86
CA GLU A 11 6.88 -12.82 6.70
C GLU A 11 7.76 -11.79 5.96
N ALA A 12 8.42 -12.19 4.86
CA ALA A 12 9.11 -11.23 3.99
C ALA A 12 8.13 -10.26 3.30
N ASP A 13 6.90 -10.71 3.02
CA ASP A 13 5.86 -9.85 2.46
C ASP A 13 5.40 -8.78 3.46
N ARG A 14 5.47 -9.05 4.78
CA ARG A 14 5.20 -8.04 5.82
C ARG A 14 6.22 -6.91 5.78
N ILE A 15 7.50 -7.24 5.71
CA ILE A 15 8.58 -6.22 5.63
C ILE A 15 8.37 -5.36 4.39
N ARG A 16 8.16 -6.01 3.24
CA ARG A 16 7.89 -5.31 1.98
C ARG A 16 6.65 -4.43 2.04
N TRP A 17 5.60 -4.87 2.72
CA TRP A 17 4.39 -4.09 2.92
C TRP A 17 4.66 -2.80 3.68
N PHE A 18 5.44 -2.87 4.77
CA PHE A 18 5.80 -1.68 5.54
C PHE A 18 6.66 -0.70 4.73
N GLU A 19 7.63 -1.19 3.96
CA GLU A 19 8.43 -0.36 3.05
C GLU A 19 7.56 0.39 2.04
N LEU A 20 6.64 -0.32 1.37
CA LEU A 20 5.76 0.28 0.38
C LEU A 20 4.79 1.27 1.04
N ARG A 21 4.29 0.96 2.23
CA ARG A 21 3.43 1.85 3.02
C ARG A 21 4.17 3.15 3.38
N GLU A 22 5.42 3.08 3.80
CA GLU A 22 6.25 4.26 4.03
C GLU A 22 6.38 5.12 2.77
N HIS A 23 6.66 4.50 1.61
CA HIS A 23 6.72 5.24 0.35
C HIS A 23 5.38 5.88 -0.02
N VAL A 24 4.26 5.19 0.20
CA VAL A 24 2.92 5.70 -0.03
C VAL A 24 2.64 6.94 0.81
N HIS A 25 2.88 6.87 2.13
CA HIS A 25 2.67 8.02 3.02
C HIS A 25 3.55 9.21 2.63
N ASN A 26 4.83 8.97 2.35
CA ASN A 26 5.75 10.00 1.87
C ASN A 26 5.29 10.64 0.55
N LEU A 27 4.70 9.87 -0.36
CA LEU A 27 4.22 10.37 -1.65
C LEU A 27 2.95 11.22 -1.50
N VAL A 28 2.03 10.82 -0.62
CA VAL A 28 0.85 11.63 -0.26
C VAL A 28 1.29 12.93 0.40
N GLU A 29 2.25 12.83 1.32
CA GLU A 29 2.83 13.98 1.99
C GLU A 29 3.52 14.92 0.99
N LEU A 30 4.26 14.39 0.01
CA LEU A 30 4.84 15.17 -1.09
C LEU A 30 3.81 15.89 -1.96
N GLY A 31 2.71 15.23 -2.30
CA GLY A 31 1.61 15.86 -3.04
C GLY A 31 1.04 17.07 -2.27
N ASN A 32 1.02 16.97 -0.95
CA ASN A 32 0.62 18.05 -0.05
C ASN A 32 1.71 19.13 0.12
N ILE A 33 2.99 18.73 0.25
CA ILE A 33 4.18 19.59 0.47
C ILE A 33 4.66 20.29 -0.81
N ALA A 34 4.30 19.83 -2.01
CA ALA A 34 4.49 20.63 -3.23
C ALA A 34 3.76 22.01 -3.16
N ARG A 35 3.00 22.26 -2.09
CA ARG A 35 2.43 23.56 -1.69
C ARG A 35 3.25 24.34 -0.64
N GLU A 36 4.17 23.74 0.13
CA GLU A 36 5.00 24.39 1.15
C GLU A 36 6.40 23.74 1.27
N ASP A 37 7.46 24.53 1.08
CA ASP A 37 8.85 24.08 0.89
C ASP A 37 9.55 23.67 2.21
N GLU A 38 10.18 22.48 2.25
CA GLU A 38 11.39 22.07 3.02
C GLU A 38 11.31 20.67 3.70
N GLU A 39 11.25 19.56 2.93
CA GLU A 39 11.71 18.25 3.44
C GLU A 39 12.14 17.27 2.31
N LYS A 40 13.05 17.72 1.44
CA LYS A 40 13.21 17.12 0.09
C LYS A 40 13.98 15.78 0.00
N THR A 41 14.71 15.31 1.02
CA THR A 41 15.66 14.19 0.81
C THR A 41 15.05 12.79 1.00
N LYS A 42 14.33 12.54 2.12
CA LYS A 42 13.64 11.25 2.35
C LYS A 42 12.50 11.04 1.35
N LEU A 43 11.76 12.11 1.11
CA LEU A 43 10.62 12.13 0.21
C LEU A 43 11.01 11.83 -1.26
N ARG A 44 12.16 12.32 -1.73
CA ARG A 44 12.65 12.07 -3.11
C ARG A 44 12.91 10.60 -3.43
N HIS A 45 13.28 9.78 -2.45
CA HIS A 45 13.46 8.35 -2.69
C HIS A 45 12.13 7.67 -3.05
N SER A 46 11.05 8.08 -2.39
CA SER A 46 9.69 7.57 -2.62
C SER A 46 9.15 7.94 -4.02
N LEU A 47 9.63 9.03 -4.63
CA LEU A 47 9.27 9.37 -6.03
C LEU A 47 9.61 8.26 -7.02
N ARG A 48 10.66 7.46 -6.78
CA ARG A 48 11.02 6.32 -7.63
C ARG A 48 9.98 5.20 -7.60
N TYR A 49 9.21 5.11 -6.51
CA TYR A 49 8.15 4.12 -6.34
C TYR A 49 6.80 4.58 -6.88
N ARG A 50 6.65 5.86 -7.23
CA ARG A 50 5.38 6.43 -7.69
C ARG A 50 4.79 5.66 -8.87
N ASP A 51 5.59 5.46 -9.92
CA ASP A 51 5.09 4.84 -11.15
C ASP A 51 4.73 3.36 -10.92
N TYR A 52 5.50 2.66 -10.09
CA TYR A 52 5.19 1.30 -9.63
C TYR A 52 3.87 1.24 -8.86
N LEU A 53 3.71 2.10 -7.84
CA LEU A 53 2.51 2.14 -7.00
C LEU A 53 1.25 2.60 -7.76
N CYS A 54 1.41 3.42 -8.79
CA CYS A 54 0.30 3.83 -9.67
C CYS A 54 -0.15 2.72 -10.64
N ALA A 55 0.77 1.84 -11.04
CA ALA A 55 0.48 0.72 -11.92
C ALA A 55 -0.03 -0.51 -11.15
N GLU A 56 0.46 -0.71 -9.92
CA GLU A 56 0.09 -1.83 -9.07
C GLU A 56 -1.21 -1.54 -8.31
N TYR A 57 -2.32 -2.12 -8.74
CA TYR A 57 -3.65 -1.85 -8.16
C TYR A 57 -4.07 -2.86 -7.10
N ARG A 58 -3.48 -4.07 -7.03
CA ARG A 58 -3.96 -5.12 -6.13
C ARG A 58 -3.64 -4.83 -4.68
N THR A 59 -2.49 -4.20 -4.43
CA THR A 59 -2.04 -3.88 -3.07
C THR A 59 -2.11 -2.41 -2.73
N SER A 60 -1.88 -1.51 -3.70
CA SER A 60 -1.62 -0.10 -3.38
C SER A 60 -2.80 0.60 -2.72
N GLY A 61 -4.04 0.24 -3.09
CA GLY A 61 -5.26 0.78 -2.49
C GLY A 61 -5.39 0.49 -0.99
N TYR A 62 -4.70 -0.53 -0.47
CA TYR A 62 -4.72 -0.89 0.96
C TYR A 62 -3.59 -0.23 1.76
N LEU A 63 -2.54 0.29 1.11
CA LEU A 63 -1.36 0.85 1.79
C LEU A 63 -1.69 2.16 2.55
N LEU A 64 -2.74 2.86 2.11
CA LEU A 64 -3.26 4.07 2.76
C LEU A 64 -4.02 3.80 4.06
N TYR A 65 -4.43 2.56 4.32
CA TYR A 65 -5.21 2.24 5.50
C TYR A 65 -4.39 2.60 6.76
N ASN A 66 -4.89 3.56 7.54
CA ASN A 66 -4.17 4.15 8.67
C ASN A 66 -4.44 3.39 9.97
N ASP A 67 -4.20 2.09 9.96
CA ASP A 67 -4.14 1.30 11.19
C ASP A 67 -2.67 1.05 11.52
N SER A 68 -2.22 1.66 12.62
CA SER A 68 -0.86 1.55 13.15
C SER A 68 -0.67 0.29 13.99
N SER A 69 -1.69 -0.57 14.08
CA SER A 69 -1.62 -1.82 14.83
C SER A 69 -0.55 -2.75 14.26
N TYR A 70 0.45 -3.08 15.07
CA TYR A 70 1.42 -4.14 14.76
C TYR A 70 0.80 -5.54 14.77
N HIS A 71 -0.49 -5.68 15.11
CA HIS A 71 -1.19 -6.97 15.18
C HIS A 71 -1.82 -7.40 13.85
N LEU A 72 -1.59 -6.66 12.76
CA LEU A 72 -2.07 -7.05 11.43
C LEU A 72 -1.42 -8.38 11.01
N GLN A 73 -2.22 -9.33 10.55
CA GLN A 73 -1.72 -10.60 10.04
C GLN A 73 -1.37 -10.45 8.56
N VAL A 74 -0.34 -11.16 8.10
CA VAL A 74 -0.07 -11.25 6.66
C VAL A 74 -0.97 -12.32 6.06
N ALA A 75 -1.77 -11.95 5.07
CA ALA A 75 -2.75 -12.85 4.46
C ALA A 75 -2.94 -12.54 2.98
N CYS A 76 -3.61 -13.46 2.29
CA CYS A 76 -4.05 -13.27 0.93
C CYS A 76 -5.25 -12.33 0.86
N MET A 77 -5.17 -11.37 -0.05
CA MET A 77 -6.21 -10.39 -0.31
C MET A 77 -6.57 -10.42 -1.79
N TRP A 78 -7.86 -10.23 -2.06
CA TRP A 78 -8.43 -10.15 -3.40
C TRP A 78 -9.04 -8.78 -3.59
N VAL A 79 -8.75 -8.18 -4.73
CA VAL A 79 -9.45 -6.98 -5.18
C VAL A 79 -10.48 -7.42 -6.21
N GLY A 80 -11.76 -7.34 -5.85
CA GLY A 80 -12.86 -7.70 -6.74
C GLY A 80 -12.91 -9.19 -7.11
N GLY A 81 -13.32 -9.49 -8.34
CA GLY A 81 -13.47 -10.86 -8.87
C GLY A 81 -12.20 -11.46 -9.48
N GLU A 82 -11.03 -10.90 -9.18
CA GLU A 82 -9.77 -11.40 -9.74
C GLU A 82 -9.36 -12.75 -9.13
N MET A 83 -8.81 -13.64 -9.96
CA MET A 83 -8.25 -14.92 -9.49
C MET A 83 -6.89 -14.76 -8.80
N ASN A 84 -6.23 -13.61 -8.95
CA ASN A 84 -4.90 -13.38 -8.44
C ASN A 84 -4.95 -12.66 -7.09
N ALA A 85 -4.62 -13.40 -6.03
CA ALA A 85 -4.47 -12.83 -4.70
C ALA A 85 -3.10 -12.20 -4.51
N SER A 86 -3.07 -11.06 -3.84
CA SER A 86 -1.85 -10.41 -3.37
C SER A 86 -1.70 -10.58 -1.87
N CYS A 87 -0.46 -10.65 -1.39
CA CYS A 87 -0.18 -10.67 0.04
C CYS A 87 -0.25 -9.27 0.62
N GLY A 88 -0.90 -9.13 1.77
CA GLY A 88 -0.88 -7.88 2.53
C GLY A 88 -1.28 -8.03 3.98
N LEU A 89 -1.28 -6.88 4.67
CA LEU A 89 -1.57 -6.81 6.09
C LEU A 89 -3.05 -6.56 6.32
N ILE A 90 -3.72 -7.52 6.94
CA ILE A 90 -5.15 -7.47 7.24
C ILE A 90 -5.40 -7.26 8.74
N PRO A 91 -6.42 -6.47 9.10
CA PRO A 91 -6.87 -6.40 10.48
C PRO A 91 -7.47 -7.74 10.89
N SER A 92 -7.26 -8.15 12.15
CA SER A 92 -7.85 -9.35 12.74
C SER A 92 -9.36 -9.24 12.99
N THR A 93 -10.05 -8.37 12.24
CA THR A 93 -11.47 -8.06 12.42
C THR A 93 -12.23 -8.49 11.17
N ASP A 94 -13.43 -9.05 11.35
CA ASP A 94 -14.31 -9.41 10.24
C ASP A 94 -14.99 -8.21 9.56
N LYS A 95 -14.60 -6.97 9.93
CA LYS A 95 -15.16 -5.76 9.34
C LYS A 95 -14.53 -5.52 7.96
N PRO A 96 -15.31 -4.97 7.00
CA PRO A 96 -14.73 -4.44 5.78
C PRO A 96 -13.64 -3.41 6.13
N PHE A 97 -12.48 -3.54 5.51
CA PHE A 97 -11.36 -2.61 5.64
C PHE A 97 -11.18 -1.84 4.34
N GLY A 98 -10.66 -0.61 4.44
CA GLY A 98 -10.65 0.33 3.33
C GLY A 98 -9.73 -0.09 2.18
N TYR A 99 -10.25 0.00 0.96
CA TYR A 99 -9.48 -0.05 -0.28
C TYR A 99 -9.76 1.22 -1.06
N HIS A 100 -8.72 1.90 -1.50
CA HIS A 100 -8.83 3.03 -2.42
C HIS A 100 -8.68 2.55 -3.86
N GLU A 101 -9.64 2.91 -4.70
CA GLU A 101 -9.59 2.59 -6.12
C GLU A 101 -8.38 3.26 -6.78
N PRO A 102 -7.79 2.68 -7.84
CA PRO A 102 -6.60 3.23 -8.48
C PRO A 102 -6.75 4.68 -8.96
N GLN A 103 -7.99 5.12 -9.25
CA GLN A 103 -8.28 6.50 -9.64
C GLN A 103 -8.23 7.45 -8.43
N GLU A 104 -8.75 7.04 -7.29
CA GLU A 104 -8.71 7.81 -6.04
C GLU A 104 -7.28 7.93 -5.53
N TRP A 105 -6.57 6.80 -5.52
CA TRP A 105 -5.14 6.72 -5.23
C TRP A 105 -4.32 7.70 -6.07
N ARG A 106 -4.50 7.68 -7.39
CA ARG A 106 -3.79 8.58 -8.31
C ARG A 106 -4.09 10.05 -8.04
N ARG A 107 -5.33 10.42 -7.69
CA ARG A 107 -5.68 11.80 -7.35
C ARG A 107 -5.05 12.31 -6.05
N MET A 108 -4.62 11.42 -5.16
CA MET A 108 -3.89 11.81 -3.95
C MET A 108 -2.39 12.06 -4.22
N LEU A 109 -1.89 11.60 -5.36
CA LEU A 109 -0.47 11.70 -5.74
C LEU A 109 -0.16 12.83 -6.74
N TYR A 110 -1.17 13.43 -7.36
CA TYR A 110 -1.09 14.48 -8.37
C TYR A 110 -1.96 15.67 -7.97
#